data_AF-A0A7S2L2R0-F1
#
_entry.id   AF-A0A7S2L2R0-F1
#
_cell.length_a   1.000
_cell.length_b   1.000
_cell.length_c   1.000
_cell.angle_alpha   90.00
_cell.angle_beta   90.00
_cell.angle_gamma   90.00
#
_symmetry.space_group_name_H-M   'P 1'
#
loop_
_entity.id
_entity.type
_entity.pdbx_description
1 polymer ?
#
loop_
_entity_poly.entity_id
_entity_poly.type
_entity_poly.pdbx_seq_one_letter_code
_entity_poly.pdbx_strand_id
1 'polypeptide(L)'
;MLHSMQSGRRAFGSAPVQPLQQQLQRNLQQQQELQQLQQQLQHLHLQQQQLQQPLHQQQQHPPQHAQQAFLPAHPPPQMAPGAPSRQMAPSAPPRDPVPQDLATLGSVGHWDGTCSPCAFNHKGGCASGRLCQFCHLCGPGEKRRRKKERRGPQFGE
;
A
#
# COMPACT_ATOMS: atom_id res chain seq x y z
N MET A 1 -6.56 33.97 77.49
CA MET A 1 -6.01 33.52 76.20
C MET A 1 -7.17 33.36 75.21
N LEU A 2 -7.54 34.42 74.49
CA LEU A 2 -8.57 34.36 73.44
C LEU A 2 -8.14 35.28 72.30
N HIS A 3 -7.55 34.72 71.25
CA HIS A 3 -7.43 35.40 69.96
C HIS A 3 -7.44 34.38 68.81
N SER A 4 -8.32 34.69 67.85
CA SER A 4 -8.12 34.52 66.41
C SER A 4 -8.21 33.10 65.83
N MET A 5 -9.45 32.65 65.61
CA MET A 5 -9.74 31.69 64.54
C MET A 5 -10.01 32.45 63.25
N GLN A 6 -8.98 32.61 62.40
CA GLN A 6 -9.13 33.11 61.04
C GLN A 6 -9.79 32.03 60.18
N SER A 7 -11.10 32.17 59.97
CA SER A 7 -11.85 31.38 59.01
C SER A 7 -11.39 31.74 57.60
N GLY A 8 -10.59 30.86 56.99
CA GLY A 8 -10.17 30.96 55.59
C GLY A 8 -11.38 30.95 54.66
N ARG A 9 -11.75 32.13 54.17
CA ARG A 9 -12.70 32.27 53.07
C ARG A 9 -12.02 31.74 51.81
N ARG A 10 -12.48 30.60 51.31
CA ARG A 10 -12.12 30.10 49.98
C ARG A 10 -12.68 31.09 48.97
N ALA A 11 -11.79 31.79 48.25
CA ALA A 11 -12.17 32.59 47.10
C ALA A 11 -12.72 31.63 46.03
N PHE A 12 -14.02 31.72 45.74
CA PHE A 12 -14.59 31.13 44.55
C PHE A 12 -13.98 31.87 43.35
N GLY A 13 -12.93 31.30 42.78
CA GLY A 13 -12.27 31.82 41.58
C GLY A 13 -13.26 31.83 40.43
N SER A 14 -13.85 32.98 40.14
CA SER A 14 -14.58 33.22 38.91
C SER A 14 -13.59 33.01 37.77
N ALA A 15 -13.84 32.01 36.91
CA ALA A 15 -13.05 31.85 35.69
C ALA A 15 -13.08 33.17 34.91
N PRO A 16 -11.94 33.70 34.44
CA PRO A 16 -11.92 34.97 33.73
C PRO A 16 -12.75 34.81 32.45
N VAL A 17 -13.90 35.49 32.40
CA VAL A 17 -14.68 35.63 31.18
C VAL A 17 -13.79 36.42 30.23
N GLN A 18 -13.23 35.75 29.22
CA GLN A 18 -12.38 36.40 28.24
C GLN A 18 -13.19 37.49 27.53
N PRO A 19 -12.57 38.63 27.17
CA PRO A 19 -13.28 39.68 26.45
C PRO A 19 -13.82 39.12 25.13
N LEU A 20 -15.08 39.43 24.81
CA LEU A 20 -15.79 38.92 23.63
C LEU A 20 -14.99 39.10 22.32
N GLN A 21 -14.22 40.19 22.23
CA GLN A 21 -13.33 40.47 21.11
C GLN A 21 -12.21 39.44 20.93
N GLN A 22 -11.58 38.99 22.03
CA GLN A 22 -10.55 37.95 22.00
C GLN A 22 -11.16 36.60 21.62
N GLN A 23 -12.36 36.30 22.10
CA GLN A 23 -13.07 35.09 21.73
C GLN A 23 -13.45 35.10 20.23
N LEU A 24 -13.90 36.24 19.70
CA LEU A 24 -14.18 36.38 18.27
C LEU A 24 -12.91 36.19 17.42
N GLN A 25 -11.78 36.78 17.83
CA GLN A 25 -10.49 36.57 17.15
C GLN A 25 -10.07 35.10 17.12
N ARG A 26 -10.21 34.38 18.24
CA ARG A 26 -9.94 32.93 18.27
C ARG A 26 -10.86 32.14 17.34
N ASN A 27 -12.15 32.47 17.31
CA ASN A 27 -13.11 31.81 16.42
C ASN A 27 -12.79 32.09 14.95
N LEU A 28 -12.44 33.33 14.59
CA LEU A 28 -12.00 33.65 13.22
C LEU A 28 -10.74 32.88 12.85
N GLN A 29 -9.75 32.83 13.73
CA GLN A 29 -8.50 32.13 13.46
C GLN A 29 -8.72 30.62 13.31
N GLN A 30 -9.58 30.03 14.15
CA GLN A 30 -9.99 28.65 14.01
C GLN A 30 -10.73 28.40 12.69
N GLN A 31 -11.61 29.33 12.26
CA GLN A 31 -12.29 29.22 10.97
C GLN A 31 -11.31 29.30 9.79
N GLN A 32 -10.29 30.17 9.87
CA GLN A 32 -9.24 30.26 8.87
C GLN A 32 -8.40 28.98 8.79
N GLU A 33 -8.05 28.39 9.94
CA GLU A 33 -7.31 27.13 10.01
C GLU A 33 -8.10 25.97 9.40
N LEU A 34 -9.40 25.88 9.70
CA LEU A 34 -10.30 24.90 9.08
C LEU A 34 -10.41 25.10 7.57
N GLN A 35 -10.44 26.35 7.09
CA GLN A 35 -10.47 26.66 5.66
C GLN A 35 -9.17 26.24 4.98
N GLN A 36 -8.00 26.48 5.58
CA GLN A 36 -6.71 26.00 5.07
C GLN A 36 -6.65 24.48 5.04
N LEU A 37 -7.12 23.80 6.09
CA LEU A 37 -7.15 22.34 6.13
C LEU A 37 -8.05 21.77 5.02
N GLN A 38 -9.21 22.38 4.78
CA GLN A 38 -10.10 21.97 3.69
C GLN A 38 -9.44 22.12 2.32
N GLN A 39 -8.72 23.23 2.08
CA GLN A 39 -7.94 23.42 0.84
C GLN A 39 -6.83 22.38 0.70
N GLN A 40 -6.13 22.06 1.80
CA GLN A 40 -5.09 21.03 1.80
C GLN A 40 -5.65 19.64 1.49
N LEU A 41 -6.79 19.29 2.06
CA LEU A 41 -7.49 18.03 1.75
C LEU A 41 -7.93 17.96 0.28
N GLN A 42 -8.43 19.09 -0.27
CA GLN A 42 -8.79 19.16 -1.68
C GLN A 42 -7.58 18.94 -2.60
N HIS A 43 -6.42 19.50 -2.25
CA HIS A 43 -5.18 19.28 -2.99
C HIS A 43 -4.71 17.81 -2.91
N LEU A 44 -4.75 17.22 -1.71
CA LEU A 44 -4.42 15.80 -1.50
C LEU A 44 -5.33 14.88 -2.32
N HIS A 45 -6.62 15.18 -2.40
CA HIS A 45 -7.57 14.41 -3.21
C HIS A 45 -7.21 14.48 -4.70
N LEU A 46 -6.91 15.67 -5.21
CA LEU A 46 -6.52 15.84 -6.61
C LEU A 46 -5.21 15.09 -6.93
N GLN A 47 -4.23 15.17 -6.04
CA GLN A 47 -2.99 14.42 -6.16
C GLN A 47 -3.23 12.90 -6.18
N GLN A 48 -4.09 12.41 -5.29
CA GLN A 48 -4.46 10.99 -5.27
C GLN A 48 -5.11 10.57 -6.60
N GLN A 49 -6.00 11.40 -7.15
CA GLN A 49 -6.63 11.14 -8.45
C GLN A 49 -5.59 11.07 -9.57
N GLN A 50 -4.64 12.01 -9.63
CA GLN A 50 -3.57 12.00 -10.63
C GLN A 50 -2.70 10.74 -10.58
N LEU A 51 -2.42 10.22 -9.38
CA LEU A 51 -1.68 8.97 -9.20
C LEU A 51 -2.46 7.73 -9.68
N GLN A 52 -3.80 7.78 -9.72
CA GLN A 52 -4.66 6.66 -10.14
C GLN A 52 -4.99 6.66 -11.64
N GLN A 53 -4.95 7.82 -12.31
CA GLN A 53 -5.22 7.94 -13.76
C GLN A 53 -4.45 6.95 -14.67
N PRO A 54 -3.14 6.67 -14.46
CA PRO A 54 -2.42 5.73 -15.33
C PRO A 54 -2.92 4.28 -15.20
N LEU A 55 -3.53 3.89 -14.07
CA LEU A 55 -4.04 2.52 -13.91
C LEU A 55 -5.42 2.35 -14.56
N HIS A 56 -6.25 3.39 -14.50
CA HIS A 56 -7.61 3.33 -15.06
C HIS A 56 -7.60 3.38 -16.60
N GLN A 57 -6.70 4.15 -17.22
CA GLN A 57 -6.55 4.18 -18.68
C GLN A 57 -6.06 2.84 -19.24
N GLN A 58 -5.19 2.10 -18.53
CA GLN A 58 -4.77 0.77 -18.99
C GLN A 58 -5.89 -0.29 -18.88
N GLN A 59 -6.89 -0.07 -18.02
CA GLN A 59 -7.93 -1.06 -17.73
C GLN A 59 -9.26 -0.78 -18.46
N GLN A 60 -9.50 0.45 -18.92
CA GLN A 60 -10.74 0.84 -19.63
C GLN A 60 -10.66 0.81 -21.16
N HIS A 61 -9.52 0.46 -21.75
CA HIS A 61 -9.43 0.18 -23.18
C HIS A 61 -9.59 -1.35 -23.38
N PRO A 62 -10.80 -1.88 -23.63
CA PRO A 62 -10.87 -3.18 -24.29
C PRO A 62 -10.10 -3.05 -25.61
N PRO A 63 -9.36 -4.09 -26.07
CA PRO A 63 -8.78 -4.07 -27.40
C PRO A 63 -9.91 -4.11 -28.44
N GLN A 64 -10.50 -2.95 -28.75
CA GLN A 64 -11.46 -2.84 -29.85
C GLN A 64 -10.76 -2.95 -31.22
N HIS A 65 -9.44 -3.09 -31.25
CA HIS A 65 -8.65 -3.30 -32.46
C HIS A 65 -8.59 -4.76 -32.96
N ALA A 66 -9.35 -5.69 -32.39
CA ALA A 66 -9.39 -7.07 -32.89
C ALA A 66 -10.37 -7.30 -34.08
N GLN A 67 -11.10 -6.28 -34.54
CA GLN A 67 -12.09 -6.41 -35.61
C GLN A 67 -11.67 -5.84 -36.98
N GLN A 68 -10.39 -5.52 -37.18
CA GLN A 68 -9.89 -5.10 -38.50
C GLN A 68 -8.72 -5.98 -38.94
N ALA A 69 -8.99 -7.28 -39.09
CA ALA A 69 -8.10 -8.22 -39.76
C ALA A 69 -8.67 -8.63 -41.12
N PHE A 70 -8.98 -7.65 -41.96
CA PHE A 70 -9.11 -7.82 -43.41
C PHE A 70 -8.71 -6.53 -44.11
N LEU A 71 -7.40 -6.27 -44.20
CA LEU A 71 -6.85 -5.41 -45.24
C LEU A 71 -5.68 -6.15 -45.91
N PRO A 72 -5.63 -6.22 -47.24
CA PRO A 72 -4.54 -6.87 -47.97
C PRO A 72 -3.24 -6.07 -47.84
N ALA A 73 -2.14 -6.83 -47.84
CA ALA A 73 -0.77 -6.36 -47.64
C ALA A 73 -0.39 -5.13 -48.47
N HIS A 74 0.07 -4.08 -47.78
CA HIS A 74 0.92 -3.04 -48.38
C HIS A 74 2.41 -3.43 -48.23
N PRO A 75 3.27 -3.17 -49.23
CA PRO A 75 4.71 -3.42 -49.11
C PRO A 75 5.39 -2.38 -48.17
N PRO A 76 6.50 -2.74 -47.49
CA PRO A 76 7.15 -1.87 -46.52
C PRO A 76 7.88 -0.69 -47.19
N PRO A 77 7.88 0.52 -46.59
CA PRO A 77 8.75 1.60 -47.05
C PRO A 77 10.18 1.41 -46.52
N GLN A 78 11.12 1.77 -47.39
CA GLN A 78 12.56 1.62 -47.26
C GLN A 78 13.15 2.61 -46.24
N MET A 79 14.25 2.20 -45.61
CA MET A 79 14.93 2.92 -44.52
C MET A 79 15.67 4.18 -45.01
N ALA A 80 15.75 5.20 -44.14
CA ALA A 80 16.75 6.26 -44.21
C ALA A 80 17.46 6.40 -42.85
N PRO A 81 18.79 6.60 -42.79
CA PRO A 81 19.53 6.68 -41.54
C PRO A 81 19.74 8.15 -41.09
N GLY A 82 19.74 8.36 -39.77
CA GLY A 82 20.47 9.49 -39.17
C GLY A 82 19.73 10.30 -38.11
N ALA A 83 19.99 9.98 -36.83
CA ALA A 83 20.28 10.97 -35.77
C ALA A 83 20.78 10.24 -34.51
N PRO A 84 21.85 10.70 -33.84
CA PRO A 84 22.38 10.04 -32.64
C PRO A 84 21.58 10.40 -31.38
N SER A 85 21.04 9.37 -30.72
CA SER A 85 20.41 9.44 -29.40
C SER A 85 21.46 9.63 -28.29
N ARG A 86 21.36 10.71 -27.52
CA ARG A 86 21.98 10.84 -26.18
C ARG A 86 21.20 9.97 -25.19
N GLN A 87 21.77 8.86 -24.76
CA GLN A 87 21.44 8.21 -23.47
C GLN A 87 22.77 7.62 -22.94
N MET A 88 23.09 7.67 -21.66
CA MET A 88 22.67 6.65 -20.70
C MET A 88 23.00 7.09 -19.26
N ALA A 89 22.04 6.88 -18.35
CA ALA A 89 22.30 6.57 -16.95
C ALA A 89 22.16 5.04 -16.75
N PRO A 90 22.85 4.40 -15.81
CA PRO A 90 22.99 2.93 -15.77
C PRO A 90 21.76 2.21 -15.19
N SER A 91 21.35 1.14 -15.89
CA SER A 91 20.28 0.22 -15.51
C SER A 91 20.74 -0.79 -14.44
N ALA A 92 19.88 -1.03 -13.44
CA ALA A 92 20.02 -2.08 -12.43
C ALA A 92 20.09 -3.49 -13.06
N PRO A 93 20.70 -4.50 -12.39
CA PRO A 93 20.87 -5.83 -12.96
C PRO A 93 19.53 -6.56 -13.17
N PRO A 94 19.42 -7.43 -14.20
CA PRO A 94 18.21 -8.22 -14.44
C PRO A 94 17.98 -9.17 -13.26
N ARG A 95 16.79 -9.10 -12.65
CA ARG A 95 16.30 -10.15 -11.76
C ARG A 95 15.58 -11.16 -12.65
N ASP A 96 16.05 -12.41 -12.67
CA ASP A 96 15.37 -13.48 -13.41
C ASP A 96 13.90 -13.56 -12.98
N PRO A 97 12.96 -13.68 -13.95
CA PRO A 97 11.55 -13.76 -13.61
C PRO A 97 11.29 -15.06 -12.85
N VAL A 98 10.89 -14.95 -11.58
CA VAL A 98 10.36 -16.08 -10.83
C VAL A 98 9.20 -16.67 -11.63
N PRO A 99 9.15 -17.99 -11.86
CA PRO A 99 8.03 -18.63 -12.56
C PRO A 99 6.73 -18.15 -11.92
N GLN A 100 5.89 -17.53 -12.73
CA GLN A 100 4.80 -16.71 -12.23
C GLN A 100 3.77 -17.49 -11.38
N ASP A 101 3.75 -18.82 -11.47
CA ASP A 101 2.88 -19.71 -10.68
C ASP A 101 3.39 -19.99 -9.25
N LEU A 102 4.60 -19.53 -8.91
CA LEU A 102 5.19 -19.61 -7.57
C LEU A 102 4.97 -18.33 -6.74
N ALA A 103 4.67 -17.22 -7.40
CA ALA A 103 4.37 -15.93 -6.77
C ALA A 103 2.88 -15.85 -6.40
N THR A 104 2.51 -16.44 -5.26
CA THR A 104 1.13 -16.43 -4.75
C THR A 104 0.93 -15.39 -3.64
N LEU A 105 -0.32 -15.08 -3.30
CA LEU A 105 -0.66 -14.17 -2.19
C LEU A 105 -0.06 -14.65 -0.86
N GLY A 106 0.03 -15.96 -0.66
CA GLY A 106 0.65 -16.54 0.55
C GLY A 106 2.18 -16.44 0.62
N SER A 107 2.85 -15.99 -0.44
CA SER A 107 4.31 -15.88 -0.53
C SER A 107 4.87 -14.54 0.00
N VAL A 108 4.03 -13.58 0.41
CA VAL A 108 4.45 -12.23 0.86
C VAL A 108 5.48 -12.28 2.00
N GLY A 109 5.32 -13.18 2.97
CA GLY A 109 6.25 -13.37 4.08
C GLY A 109 7.29 -14.49 3.87
N HIS A 110 7.57 -14.88 2.62
CA HIS A 110 8.46 -16.02 2.36
C HIS A 110 9.89 -15.77 2.85
N TRP A 111 10.45 -14.62 2.46
CA TRP A 111 11.83 -14.24 2.80
C TRP A 111 12.01 -13.97 4.30
N ASP A 112 10.96 -13.49 4.97
CA ASP A 112 10.93 -13.28 6.42
C ASP A 112 10.63 -14.58 7.20
N GLY A 113 10.38 -15.68 6.51
CA GLY A 113 10.02 -16.96 7.13
C GLY A 113 8.63 -17.00 7.77
N THR A 114 7.82 -15.94 7.69
CA THR A 114 6.48 -15.83 8.27
C THR A 114 5.36 -16.41 7.40
N CYS A 115 5.69 -16.83 6.17
CA CYS A 115 4.72 -17.40 5.24
C CYS A 115 4.07 -18.72 5.73
N SER A 116 2.92 -19.05 5.16
CA SER A 116 2.24 -20.34 5.39
C SER A 116 2.39 -21.24 4.16
N PRO A 117 3.17 -22.34 4.24
CA PRO A 117 3.45 -23.20 3.08
C PRO A 117 2.19 -23.91 2.56
N CYS A 118 2.02 -23.93 1.23
CA CYS A 118 0.93 -24.63 0.56
C CYS A 118 1.04 -26.14 0.74
N ALA A 119 -0.10 -26.79 1.02
CA ALA A 119 -0.15 -28.23 1.22
C ALA A 119 -0.02 -29.03 -0.07
N PHE A 120 -0.41 -28.43 -1.20
CA PHE A 120 -0.69 -29.11 -2.45
C PHE A 120 0.34 -28.81 -3.55
N ASN A 121 1.11 -27.72 -3.43
CA ASN A 121 2.13 -27.32 -4.41
C ASN A 121 3.08 -28.47 -4.79
N HIS A 122 3.56 -29.22 -3.79
CA HIS A 122 4.47 -30.36 -3.99
C HIS A 122 3.77 -31.74 -3.98
N LYS A 123 2.43 -31.77 -3.99
CA LYS A 123 1.62 -33.00 -3.95
C LYS A 123 0.73 -33.12 -5.19
N GLY A 124 1.28 -32.89 -6.37
CA GLY A 124 0.53 -32.94 -7.64
C GLY A 124 0.00 -31.59 -8.12
N GLY A 125 0.40 -30.49 -7.49
CA GLY A 125 0.07 -29.13 -7.92
C GLY A 125 -1.11 -28.53 -7.15
N CYS A 126 -1.13 -27.20 -7.07
CA CYS A 126 -2.22 -26.47 -6.43
C CYS A 126 -3.24 -26.01 -7.48
N ALA A 127 -4.50 -26.43 -7.33
CA ALA A 127 -5.59 -26.01 -8.22
C ALA A 127 -5.89 -24.50 -8.17
N SER A 128 -5.53 -23.83 -7.07
CA SER A 128 -5.74 -22.38 -6.92
C SER A 128 -4.71 -21.53 -7.70
N GLY A 129 -3.64 -22.16 -8.22
CA GLY A 129 -2.59 -21.47 -8.97
C GLY A 129 -2.08 -20.22 -8.24
N ARG A 130 -2.07 -19.09 -8.95
CA ARG A 130 -1.60 -17.78 -8.44
C ARG A 130 -2.47 -17.18 -7.34
N LEU A 131 -3.75 -17.57 -7.29
CA LEU A 131 -4.70 -17.12 -6.27
C LEU A 131 -4.60 -17.91 -4.96
N CYS A 132 -3.64 -18.85 -4.86
CA CYS A 132 -3.42 -19.57 -3.61
C CYS A 132 -3.06 -18.61 -2.48
N GLN A 133 -3.79 -18.69 -1.36
CA GLN A 133 -3.48 -17.93 -0.14
C GLN A 133 -2.29 -18.51 0.63
N PHE A 134 -1.67 -19.57 0.13
CA PHE A 134 -0.52 -20.24 0.73
C PHE A 134 0.72 -20.14 -0.16
N CYS A 135 1.89 -20.16 0.46
CA CYS A 135 3.18 -19.98 -0.19
C CYS A 135 3.55 -21.18 -1.06
N HIS A 136 3.86 -20.90 -2.34
CA HIS A 136 4.41 -21.89 -3.29
C HIS A 136 5.95 -21.85 -3.37
N LEU A 137 6.60 -20.82 -2.82
CA LEU A 137 8.06 -20.68 -2.79
C LEU A 137 8.73 -21.62 -1.77
N CYS A 138 7.98 -22.11 -0.79
CA CYS A 138 8.50 -23.06 0.19
C CYS A 138 8.89 -24.38 -0.47
N GLY A 139 10.07 -24.92 -0.11
CA GLY A 139 10.52 -26.23 -0.58
C GLY A 139 9.64 -27.40 -0.12
N PRO A 140 9.82 -28.59 -0.72
CA PRO A 140 9.08 -29.78 -0.34
C PRO A 140 9.32 -30.13 1.15
N GLY A 141 8.25 -30.46 1.87
CA GLY A 141 8.34 -30.84 3.29
C GLY A 141 8.34 -29.68 4.28
N GLU A 142 8.40 -28.42 3.84
CA GLU A 142 8.44 -27.25 4.73
C GLU A 142 7.22 -27.17 5.68
N LYS A 143 6.04 -27.53 5.17
CA LYS A 143 4.82 -27.66 5.99
C LYS A 143 4.97 -28.68 7.11
N ARG A 144 5.62 -29.82 6.84
CA ARG A 144 5.84 -30.89 7.83
C ARG A 144 6.89 -30.45 8.86
N ARG A 145 7.97 -29.81 8.41
CA ARG A 145 9.03 -29.25 9.27
C ARG A 145 8.45 -28.25 10.28
N ARG A 146 7.76 -27.22 9.80
CA ARG A 146 7.13 -26.20 10.67
C ARG A 146 6.07 -26.78 11.60
N LYS A 147 5.32 -27.80 11.16
CA LYS A 147 4.35 -28.50 12.03
C LYS A 147 5.04 -29.28 13.15
N LYS A 148 6.21 -29.86 12.90
CA LYS A 148 7.03 -30.55 13.93
C LYS A 148 7.61 -29.55 14.93
N GLU A 149 8.12 -28.42 14.45
CA GLU A 149 8.64 -27.33 15.30
C GLU A 149 7.57 -26.73 16.21
N ARG A 150 6.36 -26.49 15.69
CA ARG A 150 5.22 -25.98 16.48
C ARG A 150 4.64 -26.98 17.48
N ARG A 151 4.96 -28.28 17.35
CA ARG A 151 4.47 -29.33 18.25
C ARG A 151 5.43 -29.65 19.40
N GLY A 152 6.60 -29.00 19.47
CA GLY A 152 7.64 -29.34 20.46
C GLY A 152 8.15 -30.79 20.29
N PRO A 153 9.23 -31.19 20.98
CA PRO A 153 9.58 -32.59 21.08
C PRO A 153 8.43 -33.31 21.78
N GLN A 154 7.75 -34.20 21.06
CA GLN A 154 6.88 -35.19 21.68
C GLN A 154 7.81 -36.18 22.40
N PHE A 155 8.16 -35.90 23.65
CA PHE A 155 8.58 -36.93 24.58
C PHE A 155 7.35 -37.81 24.82
N GLY A 156 7.37 -39.02 24.29
CA GLY A 156 6.34 -40.03 24.46
C GLY A 156 7.00 -41.39 24.36
N GLU A 157 7.01 -42.08 25.49
CA GLU A 157 7.57 -43.41 25.80
C GLU A 157 7.08 -44.53 24.88
#